data_AF-A0A2H0YK62-F1
#
_entry.id   AF-A0A2H0YK62-F1
#
_cell.length_a   1.000
_cell.length_b   1.000
_cell.length_c   1.000
_cell.angle_alpha   90.00
_cell.angle_beta   90.00
_cell.angle_gamma   90.00
#
_symmetry.space_group_name_H-M   'P 1'
#
loop_
_entity.id
_entity.type
_entity.pdbx_description
1 polymer ?
#
loop_
_entity_poly.entity_id
_entity_poly.type
_entity_poly.pdbx_seq_one_letter_code
_entity_poly.pdbx_strand_id
1 'polypeptide(L)'
;MANPPFMTPKGGIRPHNRFAVKAKRSEVLFVDYIAEHLNPGGRAGVIVPEGIIFQGQNAYKALRKMLVENYLWAVVSLPAGVFNPYSGVKTCILFLDRNLAKRTEEILFVKVENDGFDLGAQRRPIERNDLPEALKILNGRKNAQKTKAGKMALTVSRKRILESADMNLSGDRYRVSTVRPTGKWPMVNIGDLCYLQNGRAFKPSEWEKKEAGGLPIIRIQNLNDQKAEFNYYRGKVDDRLIVRRDDLLFSWSGSRGTSFGPHIWDRSDGILNQHIFNVRHNDTVNCRFFYWMLKKAVEQVEKNLHGGVGLVHITKGNLEKIEIPIPPLEEQERIVAELEGYRKVIEGARQIIANYKPSIRIDPAWPRVKLGEVCRIDAPLVDPKLPKFRSLPHVSGENIESGTGALLTLRSAAEDKVISGKYAFKTGAVLYSKLRPYLCKAALASSDGLCSADMYPLMANDSQVDARFLLYNLLSDHFTRYAVELSGRARMPKLNREDLMSYEIPLPPLEVQRRIVAELEAERALVESNRKLIEVFEKKIQERLAEVWGEDATETGGTQ
;
A
#
# COMPACT_ATOMS: atom_id res chain seq x y z
N MET A 1 28.32 20.10 30.75
CA MET A 1 27.62 19.09 29.92
C MET A 1 27.01 18.06 30.86
N ALA A 2 25.73 17.74 30.70
CA ALA A 2 25.08 16.67 31.46
C ALA A 2 24.83 15.49 30.51
N ASN A 3 25.38 14.31 30.83
CA ASN A 3 25.00 13.05 30.19
C ASN A 3 23.85 12.43 30.99
N PRO A 4 22.93 11.67 30.36
CA PRO A 4 21.72 11.21 31.03
C PRO A 4 22.06 10.29 32.23
N PRO A 5 21.57 10.57 33.45
CA PRO A 5 21.88 9.75 34.63
C PRO A 5 20.89 8.59 34.87
N PHE A 6 20.19 8.10 33.84
CA PHE A 6 19.00 7.24 34.06
C PHE A 6 19.20 5.74 33.77
N MET A 7 20.41 5.29 33.45
CA MET A 7 20.68 3.85 33.29
C MET A 7 21.32 3.28 34.55
N THR A 8 20.55 2.50 35.32
CA THR A 8 21.14 1.50 36.20
C THR A 8 21.54 0.28 35.37
N PRO A 9 22.59 -0.48 35.74
CA PRO A 9 23.10 -1.63 34.98
C PRO A 9 22.06 -2.72 34.67
N LYS A 10 20.93 -2.73 35.39
CA LYS A 10 19.84 -3.72 35.25
C LYS A 10 18.62 -3.20 34.47
N GLY A 11 18.70 -2.06 33.78
CA GLY A 11 17.67 -1.62 32.84
C GLY A 11 16.30 -1.37 33.49
N GLY A 12 16.18 -0.24 34.20
CA GLY A 12 14.89 0.22 34.72
C GLY A 12 14.94 1.70 35.08
N ILE A 13 14.09 2.51 34.44
CA ILE A 13 13.87 3.91 34.80
C ILE A 13 12.74 3.93 35.84
N ARG A 14 13.05 4.14 37.12
CA ARG A 14 12.01 4.46 38.12
C ARG A 14 11.60 5.93 37.93
N PRO A 15 10.33 6.25 37.62
CA PRO A 15 9.88 7.63 37.54
C PRO A 15 10.01 8.26 38.92
N HIS A 16 10.80 9.32 39.05
CA HIS A 16 10.64 10.26 40.15
C HIS A 16 9.35 11.05 39.88
N ASN A 17 8.60 11.46 40.91
CA ASN A 17 7.30 12.17 40.80
C ASN A 17 7.40 13.61 40.22
N ARG A 18 8.39 13.90 39.37
CA ARG A 18 8.74 15.26 38.90
C ARG A 18 8.89 15.37 37.37
N PHE A 19 8.31 14.44 36.60
CA PHE A 19 8.23 14.59 35.13
C PHE A 19 6.86 15.13 34.72
N ALA A 20 6.83 16.17 33.89
CA ALA A 20 5.58 16.73 33.39
C ALA A 20 4.97 15.81 32.32
N VAL A 21 5.80 15.08 31.58
CA VAL A 21 5.37 14.11 30.56
C VAL A 21 5.43 12.66 31.08
N LYS A 22 4.32 11.93 30.99
CA LYS A 22 4.29 10.48 31.25
C LYS A 22 4.92 9.71 30.08
N ALA A 23 6.18 9.30 30.21
CA ALA A 23 6.91 8.56 29.18
C ALA A 23 7.74 7.40 29.76
N LYS A 24 7.97 6.36 28.94
CA LYS A 24 8.94 5.27 29.22
C LYS A 24 10.25 5.42 28.44
N ARG A 25 10.30 6.34 27.48
CA ARG A 25 11.46 6.59 26.61
C ARG A 25 12.41 7.55 27.31
N SER A 26 13.66 7.11 27.51
CA SER A 26 14.71 7.89 28.20
C SER A 26 14.96 9.25 27.55
N GLU A 27 14.97 9.32 26.22
CA GLU A 27 15.15 10.56 25.45
C GLU A 27 14.05 11.59 25.71
N VAL A 28 12.79 11.17 25.88
CA VAL A 28 11.67 12.06 26.20
C VAL A 28 11.80 12.60 27.62
N LEU A 29 12.08 11.70 28.57
CA LEU A 29 12.27 12.07 29.99
C LEU A 29 13.49 12.98 30.19
N PHE A 30 14.54 12.81 29.39
CA PHE A 30 15.74 13.65 29.46
C PHE A 30 15.45 15.11 29.09
N VAL A 31 14.71 15.33 28.01
CA VAL A 31 14.34 16.69 27.57
C VAL A 31 13.37 17.34 28.55
N ASP A 32 12.39 16.58 29.03
CA ASP A 32 11.45 17.01 30.08
C ASP A 32 12.20 17.48 31.34
N TYR A 33 13.12 16.63 31.83
CA TYR A 33 13.96 16.94 32.99
C TYR A 33 14.75 18.24 32.81
N ILE A 34 15.44 18.42 31.68
CA ILE A 34 16.22 19.63 31.43
C ILE A 34 15.32 20.86 31.43
N ALA A 35 14.17 20.80 30.76
CA ALA A 35 13.24 21.93 30.65
C ALA A 35 12.71 22.35 32.04
N GLU A 36 12.28 21.39 32.87
CA GLU A 36 11.72 21.65 34.21
C GLU A 36 12.77 22.18 35.20
N HIS A 37 14.05 21.85 35.02
CA HIS A 37 15.14 22.36 35.87
C HIS A 37 15.69 23.72 35.42
N LEU A 38 15.08 24.35 34.42
CA LEU A 38 15.40 25.73 34.05
C LEU A 38 14.82 26.72 35.07
N ASN A 39 15.72 27.39 35.79
CA ASN A 39 15.41 28.59 36.56
C ASN A 39 14.70 29.65 35.68
N PRO A 40 13.98 30.64 36.26
CA PRO A 40 13.23 31.64 35.48
C PRO A 40 14.04 32.38 34.39
N GLY A 41 15.36 32.60 34.60
CA GLY A 41 16.28 33.14 33.58
C GLY A 41 17.23 32.11 32.94
N GLY A 42 16.97 30.82 33.16
CA GLY A 42 17.80 29.71 32.70
C GLY A 42 17.67 29.48 31.19
N ARG A 43 18.76 28.99 30.59
CA ARG A 43 18.87 28.66 29.17
C ARG A 43 19.48 27.28 28.99
N ALA A 44 19.05 26.56 27.98
CA ALA A 44 19.65 25.29 27.58
C ALA A 44 19.71 25.13 26.06
N GLY A 45 20.74 24.44 25.59
CA GLY A 45 20.79 23.84 24.26
C GLY A 45 20.83 22.32 24.44
N VAL A 46 19.86 21.60 23.88
CA VAL A 46 19.72 20.15 24.05
C VAL A 46 19.83 19.48 22.69
N ILE A 47 20.87 18.67 22.51
CA ILE A 47 21.05 17.87 21.30
C ILE A 47 20.23 16.59 21.46
N VAL A 48 19.33 16.33 20.52
CA VAL A 48 18.40 15.20 20.58
C VAL A 48 18.30 14.49 19.24
N PRO A 49 17.95 13.19 19.22
CA PRO A 49 17.54 12.53 17.99
C PRO A 49 16.35 13.26 17.35
N GLU A 50 16.33 13.33 16.02
CA GLU A 50 15.27 14.05 15.29
C GLU A 50 13.87 13.48 15.57
N GLY A 51 13.77 12.21 16.00
CA GLY A 51 12.50 11.63 16.43
C GLY A 51 11.75 12.44 17.51
N ILE A 52 12.47 13.16 18.39
CA ILE A 52 11.86 14.04 19.40
C ILE A 52 10.96 15.10 18.76
N ILE A 53 11.33 15.61 17.57
CA ILE A 53 10.61 16.71 16.93
C ILE A 53 9.43 16.28 16.04
N PHE A 54 9.31 15.00 15.63
CA PHE A 54 8.21 14.60 14.73
C PHE A 54 7.48 13.29 15.07
N GLN A 55 7.99 12.42 15.97
CA GLN A 55 7.32 11.13 16.23
C GLN A 55 5.88 11.29 16.74
N GLY A 56 4.97 10.43 16.27
CA GLY A 56 3.52 10.53 16.52
C GLY A 56 3.02 9.93 17.84
N GLN A 57 3.87 9.31 18.66
CA GLN A 57 3.45 8.72 19.94
C GLN A 57 3.05 9.81 20.95
N ASN A 58 2.05 9.52 21.80
CA ASN A 58 1.46 10.51 22.73
C ASN A 58 2.49 11.20 23.65
N ALA A 59 3.50 10.46 24.12
CA ALA A 59 4.56 11.03 24.97
C ALA A 59 5.38 12.11 24.23
N TYR A 60 5.67 11.92 22.94
CA TYR A 60 6.42 12.88 22.14
C TYR A 60 5.57 14.12 21.85
N LYS A 61 4.28 13.93 21.53
CA LYS A 61 3.32 15.03 21.36
C LYS A 61 3.19 15.88 22.63
N ALA A 62 3.06 15.23 23.80
CA ALA A 62 2.97 15.90 25.08
C ALA A 62 4.23 16.71 25.40
N LEU A 63 5.42 16.14 25.16
CA LEU A 63 6.69 16.86 25.31
C LEU A 63 6.75 18.08 24.38
N ARG A 64 6.44 17.92 23.09
CA ARG A 64 6.46 19.05 22.13
C ARG A 64 5.49 20.15 22.54
N LYS A 65 4.28 19.80 22.98
CA LYS A 65 3.31 20.77 23.50
C LYS A 65 3.89 21.57 24.68
N MET A 66 4.42 20.87 25.71
CA MET A 66 5.04 21.52 26.87
C MET A 66 6.18 22.47 26.49
N LEU A 67 7.05 22.03 25.58
CA LEU A 67 8.18 22.82 25.08
C LEU A 67 7.71 24.07 24.33
N VAL A 68 6.75 23.92 23.41
CA VAL A 68 6.20 25.02 22.59
C VAL A 68 5.44 26.03 23.44
N GLU A 69 4.79 25.62 24.52
CA GLU A 69 4.07 26.54 25.38
C GLU A 69 5.02 27.36 26.27
N ASN A 70 6.12 26.77 26.76
CA ASN A 70 6.82 27.33 27.92
C ASN A 70 8.32 27.59 27.76
N TYR A 71 9.00 26.89 26.86
CA TYR A 71 10.47 26.79 26.92
C TYR A 71 11.18 27.08 25.59
N LEU A 72 10.64 26.58 24.49
CA LEU A 72 11.30 26.53 23.20
C LEU A 72 11.23 27.87 22.49
N TRP A 73 12.37 28.33 21.95
CA TRP A 73 12.43 29.52 21.09
C TRP A 73 13.12 29.26 19.74
N ALA A 74 13.97 28.23 19.64
CA ALA A 74 14.52 27.80 18.36
C ALA A 74 14.77 26.29 18.28
N VAL A 75 14.70 25.76 17.06
CA VAL A 75 15.07 24.40 16.67
C VAL A 75 16.08 24.47 15.54
N VAL A 76 17.22 23.81 15.68
CA VAL A 76 18.23 23.69 14.62
C VAL A 76 18.29 22.26 14.14
N SER A 77 17.87 22.00 12.91
CA SER A 77 18.05 20.70 12.27
C SER A 77 19.50 20.56 11.79
N LEU A 78 20.13 19.45 12.12
CA LEU A 78 21.46 19.09 11.64
C LEU A 78 21.35 17.98 10.58
N PRO A 79 22.31 17.85 9.65
CA PRO A 79 22.31 16.75 8.69
C PRO A 79 22.60 15.40 9.39
N ALA A 80 22.18 14.29 8.76
CA ALA A 80 22.54 12.97 9.24
C ALA A 80 24.06 12.75 9.08
N GLY A 81 24.72 12.15 10.07
CA GLY A 81 26.17 11.96 10.05
C GLY A 81 26.98 13.05 10.76
N VAL A 82 26.34 14.08 11.33
CA VAL A 82 27.03 15.10 12.18
C VAL A 82 27.73 14.50 13.41
N PHE A 83 27.39 13.29 13.82
CA PHE A 83 28.06 12.60 14.92
C PHE A 83 28.77 11.32 14.51
N ASN A 84 29.04 11.12 13.21
CA ASN A 84 29.87 10.01 12.74
C ASN A 84 31.31 10.13 13.27
N PRO A 85 32.00 9.01 13.50
CA PRO A 85 31.53 7.63 13.34
C PRO A 85 30.71 7.10 14.53
N TYR A 86 30.52 7.90 15.59
CA TYR A 86 29.85 7.46 16.82
C TYR A 86 28.35 7.20 16.63
N SER A 87 27.68 8.02 15.81
CA SER A 87 26.27 7.85 15.48
C SER A 87 25.91 8.47 14.12
N GLY A 88 25.25 7.67 13.28
CA GLY A 88 24.65 8.15 12.03
C GLY A 88 23.24 8.74 12.20
N VAL A 89 22.70 8.76 13.42
CA VAL A 89 21.35 9.26 13.69
C VAL A 89 21.28 10.75 13.40
N LYS A 90 20.27 11.17 12.62
CA LYS A 90 19.99 12.58 12.40
C LYS A 90 19.51 13.22 13.70
N THR A 91 20.09 14.37 14.02
CA THR A 91 19.88 15.06 15.30
C THR A 91 19.43 16.50 15.07
N CYS A 92 18.81 17.08 16.09
CA CYS A 92 18.54 18.51 16.13
C CYS A 92 18.97 19.10 17.48
N ILE A 93 19.10 20.42 17.52
CA ILE A 93 19.35 21.18 18.73
C ILE A 93 18.08 21.92 19.12
N LEU A 94 17.57 21.66 20.31
CA LEU A 94 16.48 22.42 20.93
C LEU A 94 17.09 23.54 21.77
N PHE A 95 16.76 24.79 21.45
CA PHE A 95 17.16 25.93 22.26
C PHE A 95 16.01 26.39 23.15
N LEU A 96 16.24 26.28 24.46
CA LEU A 96 15.29 26.59 25.52
C LEU A 96 15.71 27.86 26.25
N ASP A 97 14.76 28.78 26.45
CA ASP A 97 14.92 30.02 27.22
C ASP A 97 13.53 30.51 27.62
N ARG A 98 13.21 30.46 28.92
CA ARG A 98 11.87 30.80 29.44
C ARG A 98 11.51 32.27 29.21
N ASN A 99 12.48 33.16 29.32
CA ASN A 99 12.27 34.59 29.17
C ASN A 99 12.05 34.94 27.70
N LEU A 100 12.88 34.40 26.81
CA LEU A 100 12.74 34.62 25.38
C LEU A 100 11.45 33.99 24.87
N ALA A 101 11.11 32.78 25.32
CA ALA A 101 9.89 32.09 24.91
C ALA A 101 8.61 32.87 25.24
N LYS A 102 8.56 33.53 26.41
CA LYS A 102 7.44 34.40 26.81
C LYS A 102 7.35 35.72 26.02
N ARG A 103 8.47 36.20 25.48
CA ARG A 103 8.55 37.47 24.73
C ARG A 103 8.30 37.32 23.24
N THR A 104 8.11 36.10 22.75
CA THR A 104 7.96 35.83 21.31
C THR A 104 6.83 34.85 21.05
N GLU A 105 5.96 35.21 20.09
CA GLU A 105 4.87 34.37 19.64
C GLU A 105 5.30 33.35 18.58
N GLU A 106 6.56 33.38 18.13
CA GLU A 106 7.06 32.47 17.08
C GLU A 106 8.31 31.70 17.53
N ILE A 107 8.46 30.52 16.95
CA ILE A 107 9.64 29.67 17.10
C ILE A 107 10.47 29.76 15.83
N LEU A 108 11.78 29.94 15.99
CA LEU A 108 12.75 29.97 14.89
C LEU A 108 13.18 28.54 14.53
N PHE A 109 13.09 28.19 13.26
CA PHE A 109 13.68 26.97 12.71
C PHE A 109 14.87 27.33 11.84
N VAL A 110 15.99 26.65 12.05
CA VAL A 110 17.20 26.78 11.24
C VAL A 110 17.59 25.40 10.71
N LYS A 111 17.93 25.31 9.43
CA LYS A 111 18.40 24.09 8.78
C LYS A 111 19.88 24.26 8.45
N VAL A 112 20.71 23.39 9.02
CA VAL A 112 22.12 23.23 8.66
C VAL A 112 22.19 22.04 7.71
N GLU A 113 22.88 22.18 6.58
CA GLU A 113 23.13 21.11 5.61
C GLU A 113 24.61 20.67 5.63
N ASN A 114 25.52 21.56 6.01
CA ASN A 114 26.96 21.30 6.09
C ASN A 114 27.55 21.91 7.37
N ASP A 115 28.36 21.13 8.10
CA ASP A 115 28.98 21.56 9.36
C ASP A 115 30.50 21.80 9.24
N GLY A 116 31.02 21.88 8.02
CA GLY A 116 32.46 22.00 7.74
C GLY A 116 33.18 20.65 7.56
N PHE A 117 32.46 19.53 7.61
CA PHE A 117 33.00 18.20 7.34
C PHE A 117 32.09 17.40 6.41
N ASP A 118 32.63 16.41 5.70
CA ASP A 118 31.81 15.40 5.02
C ASP A 118 30.98 14.60 6.05
N LEU A 119 29.83 14.09 5.62
CA LEU A 119 28.90 13.36 6.48
C LEU A 119 29.20 11.86 6.56
N GLY A 120 30.32 11.41 5.98
CA GLY A 120 30.78 10.03 6.02
C GLY A 120 31.40 9.65 7.38
N ALA A 121 31.75 8.37 7.52
CA ALA A 121 32.33 7.85 8.76
C ALA A 121 33.66 8.52 9.14
N GLN A 122 34.41 9.03 8.16
CA GLN A 122 35.73 9.60 8.35
C GLN A 122 35.73 11.10 8.63
N ARG A 123 34.61 11.81 8.43
CA ARG A 123 34.45 13.24 8.78
C ARG A 123 35.62 14.10 8.29
N ARG A 124 35.96 14.03 7.00
CA ARG A 124 37.05 14.85 6.46
C ARG A 124 36.60 16.30 6.31
N PRO A 125 37.45 17.30 6.59
CA PRO A 125 37.10 18.70 6.42
C PRO A 125 36.66 19.03 4.99
N ILE A 126 35.66 19.89 4.84
CA ILE A 126 35.19 20.46 3.57
C ILE A 126 35.02 21.96 3.68
N GLU A 127 35.00 22.67 2.54
CA GLU A 127 34.86 24.14 2.52
C GLU A 127 33.47 24.63 2.97
N ARG A 128 32.41 23.83 2.73
CA ARG A 128 31.03 24.24 3.02
C ARG A 128 30.73 24.13 4.51
N ASN A 129 30.29 25.23 5.13
CA ASN A 129 29.95 25.28 6.55
C ASN A 129 28.86 26.31 6.83
N ASP A 130 27.67 25.84 7.21
CA ASP A 130 26.49 26.69 7.48
C ASP A 130 26.45 27.16 8.94
N LEU A 131 27.29 26.60 9.84
CA LEU A 131 27.28 26.95 11.27
C LEU A 131 27.51 28.43 11.56
N PRO A 132 28.44 29.15 10.88
CA PRO A 132 28.63 30.58 11.10
C PRO A 132 27.39 31.40 10.75
N GLU A 133 26.69 31.06 9.66
CA GLU A 133 25.46 31.74 9.28
C GLU A 133 24.32 31.37 10.25
N ALA A 134 24.24 30.12 10.70
CA ALA A 134 23.23 29.67 11.66
C ALA A 134 23.36 30.43 12.96
N LEU A 135 24.60 30.62 13.42
CA LEU A 135 24.91 31.40 14.61
C LEU A 135 24.53 32.88 14.44
N LYS A 136 24.77 33.49 13.27
CA LYS A 136 24.33 34.86 12.98
C LYS A 136 22.81 34.99 13.08
N ILE A 137 22.06 34.05 12.49
CA ILE A 137 20.58 34.04 12.53
C ILE A 137 20.08 33.88 13.97
N LEU A 138 20.64 32.93 14.73
CA LEU A 138 20.28 32.71 16.13
C LEU A 138 20.54 33.94 17.01
N ASN A 139 21.68 34.60 16.82
CA ASN A 139 22.04 35.82 17.55
C ASN A 139 21.14 37.00 17.15
N GLY A 140 20.83 37.15 15.87
CA GLY A 140 19.87 38.15 15.38
C GLY A 140 18.50 37.99 16.05
N ARG A 141 17.98 36.75 16.13
CA ARG A 141 16.69 36.47 16.78
C ARG A 141 16.71 36.77 18.29
N LYS A 142 17.80 36.46 18.99
CA LYS A 142 17.96 36.84 20.42
C LYS A 142 17.90 38.35 20.64
N ASN A 143 18.38 39.12 19.67
CA ASN A 143 18.36 40.58 19.69
C ASN A 143 17.08 41.18 19.05
N ALA A 144 16.00 40.39 18.97
CA ALA A 144 14.71 40.78 18.41
C ALA A 144 14.74 41.28 16.95
N GLN A 145 15.78 40.92 16.18
CA GLN A 145 15.81 41.22 14.75
C GLN A 145 14.83 40.29 14.01
N LYS A 146 14.09 40.85 13.05
CA LYS A 146 13.23 40.05 12.18
C LYS A 146 14.09 39.11 11.33
N THR A 147 13.85 37.80 11.45
CA THR A 147 14.47 36.80 10.58
C THR A 147 13.73 36.80 9.25
N LYS A 148 14.44 37.04 8.14
CA LYS A 148 13.88 36.83 6.80
C LYS A 148 13.72 35.33 6.57
N ALA A 149 12.53 34.89 6.18
CA ALA A 149 12.32 33.51 5.77
C ALA A 149 13.12 33.20 4.50
N GLY A 150 13.78 32.05 4.46
CA GLY A 150 14.61 31.62 3.33
C GLY A 150 14.97 30.13 3.42
N LYS A 151 15.88 29.67 2.55
CA LYS A 151 16.31 28.25 2.49
C LYS A 151 16.88 27.74 3.83
N MET A 152 17.48 28.63 4.61
CA MET A 152 18.17 28.26 5.85
C MET A 152 17.34 28.49 7.13
N ALA A 153 16.45 29.48 7.14
CA ALA A 153 15.71 29.84 8.35
C ALA A 153 14.27 30.24 8.10
N LEU A 154 13.42 30.02 9.10
CA LEU A 154 11.97 30.23 9.07
C LEU A 154 11.49 30.55 10.48
N THR A 155 10.52 31.45 10.64
CA THR A 155 9.78 31.59 11.89
C THR A 155 8.36 31.08 11.73
N VAL A 156 7.83 30.42 12.76
CA VAL A 156 6.48 29.85 12.76
C VAL A 156 5.78 30.24 14.05
N SER A 157 4.55 30.73 13.96
CA SER A 157 3.78 31.07 15.16
C SER A 157 3.53 29.83 16.02
N ARG A 158 3.64 30.00 17.34
CA ARG A 158 3.32 28.96 18.35
C ARG A 158 1.91 28.44 18.16
N LYS A 159 0.95 29.34 17.89
CA LYS A 159 -0.45 29.00 17.61
C LYS A 159 -0.56 27.98 16.46
N ARG A 160 0.11 28.24 15.33
CA ARG A 160 0.09 27.32 14.16
C ARG A 160 0.68 25.94 14.49
N ILE A 161 1.70 25.88 15.35
CA ILE A 161 2.27 24.61 15.80
C ILE A 161 1.29 23.87 16.73
N LEU A 162 0.71 24.56 17.69
CA LEU A 162 -0.20 23.98 18.70
C LEU A 162 -1.54 23.51 18.10
N GLU A 163 -2.00 24.12 17.02
CA GLU A 163 -3.20 23.70 16.27
C GLU A 163 -2.97 22.39 15.46
N SER A 164 -1.71 21.99 15.23
CA SER A 164 -1.42 20.75 14.51
C SER A 164 -1.58 19.52 15.41
N ALA A 165 -2.23 18.47 14.89
CA ALA A 165 -2.57 17.24 15.64
C ALA A 165 -1.37 16.47 16.23
N ASP A 166 -0.16 16.75 15.73
CA ASP A 166 1.08 16.17 16.20
C ASP A 166 2.08 17.19 16.75
N MET A 167 1.77 18.49 16.78
CA MET A 167 2.67 19.56 17.27
C MET A 167 4.11 19.39 16.75
N ASN A 168 4.25 19.13 15.45
CA ASN A 168 5.52 18.80 14.84
C ASN A 168 6.50 19.98 14.91
N LEU A 169 7.79 19.71 15.04
CA LEU A 169 8.84 20.72 15.13
C LEU A 169 9.89 20.57 14.02
N SER A 170 9.51 19.97 12.89
CA SER A 170 10.27 20.02 11.66
C SER A 170 9.97 21.32 10.93
N GLY A 171 10.97 22.21 10.84
CA GLY A 171 10.82 23.52 10.22
C GLY A 171 10.33 23.47 8.78
N ASP A 172 10.80 22.49 8.00
CA ASP A 172 10.41 22.32 6.60
C ASP A 172 8.88 22.31 6.44
N ARG A 173 8.14 21.54 7.27
CA ARG A 173 6.66 21.44 7.24
C ARG A 173 5.89 22.77 7.34
N TYR A 174 6.52 23.80 7.91
CA TYR A 174 5.89 25.10 8.12
C TYR A 174 6.36 26.15 7.14
N ARG A 175 7.30 25.83 6.25
CA ARG A 175 7.53 26.64 5.08
C ARG A 175 6.20 26.73 4.36
N VAL A 176 5.61 27.92 4.41
CA VAL A 176 4.53 28.22 3.51
C VAL A 176 5.20 28.14 2.16
N SER A 177 4.94 27.05 1.43
CA SER A 177 4.89 27.09 -0.02
C SER A 177 3.95 28.24 -0.33
N THR A 178 4.52 29.43 -0.50
CA THR A 178 3.83 30.52 -1.15
C THR A 178 3.27 29.89 -2.39
N VAL A 179 1.94 29.83 -2.45
CA VAL A 179 1.16 29.34 -3.57
C VAL A 179 1.13 27.79 -3.62
N ARG A 180 0.00 27.18 -3.21
CA ARG A 180 -0.56 26.10 -4.09
C ARG A 180 -0.68 26.83 -5.42
N PRO A 181 0.09 26.50 -6.46
CA PRO A 181 -0.13 27.14 -7.72
C PRO A 181 -1.56 26.81 -8.10
N THR A 182 -2.37 27.85 -8.11
CA THR A 182 -3.53 27.97 -9.00
C THR A 182 -3.04 27.99 -10.46
N GLY A 183 -2.00 27.21 -10.77
CA GLY A 183 -1.17 27.21 -11.96
C GLY A 183 -0.45 25.87 -12.06
N LYS A 184 -0.04 25.49 -13.27
CA LYS A 184 0.58 24.19 -13.55
C LYS A 184 2.01 24.15 -12.98
N TRP A 185 2.41 23.00 -12.43
CA TRP A 185 3.80 22.77 -12.03
C TRP A 185 4.73 22.81 -13.26
N PRO A 186 6.02 23.15 -13.10
CA PRO A 186 6.95 23.10 -14.22
C PRO A 186 7.02 21.68 -14.77
N MET A 187 6.85 21.56 -16.07
CA MET A 187 7.01 20.31 -16.81
C MET A 187 8.48 20.13 -17.13
N VAL A 188 9.03 18.95 -16.79
CA VAL A 188 10.45 18.63 -16.97
C VAL A 188 10.58 17.29 -17.66
N ASN A 189 11.51 17.17 -18.61
CA ASN A 189 11.80 15.91 -19.25
C ASN A 189 12.34 14.89 -18.25
N ILE A 190 11.86 13.65 -18.33
CA ILE A 190 12.36 12.53 -17.52
C ILE A 190 13.89 12.38 -17.65
N GLY A 191 14.45 12.60 -18.84
CA GLY A 191 15.89 12.53 -19.10
C GLY A 191 16.72 13.54 -18.31
N ASP A 192 16.15 14.70 -17.95
CA ASP A 192 16.82 15.74 -17.16
C ASP A 192 16.83 15.39 -15.65
N LEU A 193 15.95 14.47 -15.24
CA LEU A 193 15.75 14.07 -13.84
C LEU A 193 16.53 12.80 -13.48
N CYS A 194 16.93 11.99 -14.46
CA CYS A 194 17.51 10.69 -14.19
C CYS A 194 18.44 10.15 -15.28
N TYR A 195 19.29 9.23 -14.86
CA TYR A 195 20.03 8.35 -15.75
C TYR A 195 19.40 6.95 -15.76
N LEU A 196 18.95 6.52 -16.94
CA LEU A 196 18.42 5.16 -17.16
C LEU A 196 19.56 4.17 -17.37
N GLN A 197 19.94 3.45 -16.29
CA GLN A 197 20.96 2.40 -16.31
C GLN A 197 20.36 1.11 -16.88
N ASN A 198 20.87 0.65 -18.01
CA ASN A 198 20.42 -0.60 -18.61
C ASN A 198 21.06 -1.81 -17.92
N GLY A 199 20.32 -2.92 -17.88
CA GLY A 199 20.82 -4.19 -17.39
C GLY A 199 21.68 -4.93 -18.40
N ARG A 200 22.14 -6.11 -18.00
CA ARG A 200 22.96 -7.00 -18.83
C ARG A 200 22.13 -8.17 -19.37
N ALA A 201 22.43 -8.60 -20.59
CA ALA A 201 21.92 -9.85 -21.14
C ALA A 201 22.68 -11.05 -20.54
N PHE A 202 21.96 -11.99 -19.93
CA PHE A 202 22.52 -13.26 -19.42
C PHE A 202 22.12 -14.41 -20.32
N LYS A 203 23.10 -15.15 -20.85
CA LYS A 203 22.83 -16.37 -21.65
C LYS A 203 22.37 -17.50 -20.73
N PRO A 204 21.55 -18.47 -21.21
CA PRO A 204 21.16 -19.63 -20.41
C PRO A 204 22.34 -20.44 -19.85
N SER A 205 23.46 -20.46 -20.58
CA SER A 205 24.72 -21.09 -20.12
C SER A 205 25.37 -20.39 -18.92
N GLU A 206 24.97 -19.17 -18.60
CA GLU A 206 25.47 -18.39 -17.46
C GLU A 206 24.53 -18.48 -16.24
N TRP A 207 23.38 -19.13 -16.39
CA TRP A 207 22.40 -19.25 -15.32
C TRP A 207 22.78 -20.37 -14.37
N GLU A 208 22.75 -20.03 -13.10
CA GLU A 208 22.94 -20.96 -12.00
C GLU A 208 21.64 -21.12 -11.21
N LYS A 209 21.55 -22.23 -10.48
CA LYS A 209 20.48 -22.41 -9.48
C LYS A 209 20.87 -21.75 -8.16
N LYS A 210 19.88 -21.55 -7.29
CA LYS A 210 20.08 -20.94 -5.97
C LYS A 210 21.13 -21.67 -5.13
N GLU A 211 21.17 -23.00 -5.22
CA GLU A 211 22.06 -23.86 -4.43
C GLU A 211 23.52 -23.69 -4.84
N ALA A 212 23.77 -23.26 -6.06
CA ALA A 212 25.10 -22.95 -6.56
C ALA A 212 25.66 -21.65 -5.95
N GLY A 213 24.81 -20.77 -5.41
CA GLY A 213 25.18 -19.47 -4.87
C GLY A 213 25.29 -18.37 -5.93
N GLY A 214 25.78 -17.19 -5.53
CA GLY A 214 25.82 -16.00 -6.37
C GLY A 214 24.64 -15.05 -6.13
N LEU A 215 24.51 -14.03 -6.96
CA LEU A 215 23.43 -13.04 -6.85
C LEU A 215 22.25 -13.41 -7.77
N PRO A 216 21.00 -13.17 -7.33
CA PRO A 216 19.83 -13.41 -8.17
C PRO A 216 19.78 -12.43 -9.34
N ILE A 217 19.49 -12.93 -10.53
CA ILE A 217 19.26 -12.15 -11.75
C ILE A 217 17.81 -11.68 -11.73
N ILE A 218 17.60 -10.37 -11.63
CA ILE A 218 16.28 -9.74 -11.60
C ILE A 218 15.78 -9.60 -13.02
N ARG A 219 14.73 -10.35 -13.36
CA ARG A 219 14.05 -10.31 -14.66
C ARG A 219 12.64 -9.73 -14.52
N ILE A 220 12.00 -9.42 -15.63
CA ILE A 220 10.64 -8.84 -15.67
C ILE A 220 9.65 -9.71 -14.90
N GLN A 221 9.71 -11.04 -15.04
CA GLN A 221 8.85 -11.95 -14.27
C GLN A 221 8.96 -11.77 -12.75
N ASN A 222 10.15 -11.41 -12.25
CA ASN A 222 10.39 -11.20 -10.82
C ASN A 222 9.84 -9.85 -10.35
N LEU A 223 9.64 -8.88 -11.24
CA LEU A 223 8.95 -7.63 -10.90
C LEU A 223 7.44 -7.84 -10.72
N ASN A 224 6.86 -8.81 -11.44
CA ASN A 224 5.42 -9.02 -11.50
C ASN A 224 4.92 -10.04 -10.47
N ASP A 225 5.75 -11.03 -10.16
CA ASP A 225 5.38 -12.13 -9.28
C ASP A 225 6.37 -12.27 -8.12
N GLN A 226 5.83 -12.15 -6.91
CA GLN A 226 6.55 -12.35 -5.65
C GLN A 226 7.01 -13.79 -5.43
N LYS A 227 6.39 -14.76 -6.13
CA LYS A 227 6.73 -16.18 -6.07
C LYS A 227 7.63 -16.64 -7.23
N ALA A 228 7.89 -15.80 -8.22
CA ALA A 228 8.71 -16.17 -9.36
C ALA A 228 10.15 -16.50 -8.95
N GLU A 229 10.62 -17.67 -9.37
CA GLU A 229 11.99 -18.11 -9.13
C GLU A 229 13.02 -17.23 -9.84
N PHE A 230 14.20 -17.15 -9.24
CA PHE A 230 15.35 -16.44 -9.77
C PHE A 230 16.32 -17.43 -10.42
N ASN A 231 16.93 -17.00 -11.52
CA ASN A 231 18.22 -17.54 -11.95
C ASN A 231 19.33 -16.80 -11.19
N TYR A 232 20.49 -17.42 -11.01
CA TYR A 232 21.61 -16.83 -10.28
C TYR A 232 22.81 -16.65 -11.19
N TYR A 233 23.70 -15.73 -10.82
CA TYR A 233 24.99 -15.53 -11.48
C TYR A 233 26.11 -15.41 -10.45
N ARG A 234 27.18 -16.19 -10.65
CA ARG A 234 28.36 -16.24 -9.77
C ARG A 234 29.56 -15.42 -10.26
N GLY A 235 29.54 -14.97 -11.51
CA GLY A 235 30.64 -14.20 -12.07
C GLY A 235 30.74 -12.80 -11.45
N LYS A 236 31.87 -12.13 -11.70
CA LYS A 236 32.02 -10.71 -11.35
C LYS A 236 31.04 -9.88 -12.18
N VAL A 237 30.36 -8.95 -11.52
CA VAL A 237 29.45 -7.99 -12.14
C VAL A 237 29.90 -6.58 -11.78
N ASP A 238 29.66 -5.65 -12.69
CA ASP A 238 29.86 -4.23 -12.40
C ASP A 238 28.85 -3.78 -11.33
N ASP A 239 29.32 -3.02 -10.34
CA ASP A 239 28.48 -2.49 -9.25
C ASP A 239 27.28 -1.67 -9.76
N ARG A 240 27.37 -1.10 -10.96
CA ARG A 240 26.26 -0.37 -11.62
C ARG A 240 25.07 -1.26 -11.94
N LEU A 241 25.29 -2.56 -12.10
CA LEU A 241 24.24 -3.55 -12.36
C LEU A 241 23.57 -4.06 -11.08
N ILE A 242 24.11 -3.71 -9.91
CA ILE A 242 23.53 -4.12 -8.63
C ILE A 242 22.29 -3.30 -8.34
N VAL A 243 21.18 -4.01 -8.16
CA VAL A 243 19.92 -3.47 -7.69
C VAL A 243 19.84 -3.72 -6.19
N ARG A 244 19.46 -2.69 -5.45
CA ARG A 244 19.26 -2.75 -4.00
C ARG A 244 17.81 -2.48 -3.64
N ARG A 245 17.43 -2.86 -2.43
CA ARG A 245 16.11 -2.51 -1.86
C ARG A 245 15.87 -1.00 -2.01
N ASP A 246 14.64 -0.66 -2.37
CA ASP A 246 14.14 0.69 -2.67
C ASP A 246 14.65 1.34 -3.97
N ASP A 247 15.44 0.63 -4.80
CA ASP A 247 15.74 1.09 -6.15
C ASP A 247 14.46 1.20 -6.99
N LEU A 248 14.34 2.27 -7.78
CA LEU A 248 13.30 2.47 -8.79
C LEU A 248 13.71 1.77 -10.08
N LEU A 249 12.95 0.73 -10.44
CA LEU A 249 13.13 0.00 -11.68
C LEU A 249 12.05 0.39 -12.69
N PHE A 250 12.39 0.35 -13.97
CA PHE A 250 11.42 0.57 -15.06
C PHE A 250 11.54 -0.55 -16.09
N SER A 251 10.49 -1.36 -16.21
CA SER A 251 10.39 -2.38 -17.23
C SER A 251 9.91 -1.73 -18.53
N TRP A 252 10.81 -1.66 -19.52
CA TRP A 252 10.51 -0.99 -20.79
C TRP A 252 9.97 -1.92 -21.87
N SER A 253 9.77 -3.20 -21.55
CA SER A 253 9.11 -4.18 -22.39
C SER A 253 8.25 -5.10 -21.54
N GLY A 254 6.97 -5.27 -21.87
CA GLY A 254 6.07 -6.11 -21.08
C GLY A 254 4.61 -6.01 -21.52
N SER A 255 3.75 -6.79 -20.90
CA SER A 255 2.30 -6.70 -21.05
C SER A 255 1.75 -5.50 -20.27
N ARG A 256 0.79 -4.79 -20.87
CA ARG A 256 0.07 -3.65 -20.25
C ARG A 256 -0.49 -4.02 -18.89
N GLY A 257 -0.45 -3.09 -17.94
CA GLY A 257 -1.05 -3.24 -16.60
C GLY A 257 -0.49 -4.35 -15.71
N THR A 258 0.56 -5.06 -16.15
CA THR A 258 1.17 -6.16 -15.37
C THR A 258 2.67 -5.98 -15.22
N SER A 259 3.37 -5.76 -16.33
CA SER A 259 4.84 -5.93 -16.39
C SER A 259 5.58 -4.83 -17.12
N PHE A 260 4.84 -3.85 -17.64
CA PHE A 260 5.37 -2.65 -18.26
C PHE A 260 5.23 -1.48 -17.29
N GLY A 261 6.27 -0.65 -17.17
CA GLY A 261 6.29 0.55 -16.34
C GLY A 261 7.16 0.48 -15.07
N PRO A 262 6.96 1.40 -14.12
CA PRO A 262 7.81 1.56 -12.95
C PRO A 262 7.48 0.57 -11.82
N HIS A 263 8.51 0.17 -11.07
CA HIS A 263 8.45 -0.71 -9.90
C HIS A 263 9.43 -0.23 -8.83
N ILE A 264 9.05 -0.28 -7.56
CA ILE A 264 10.01 -0.13 -6.46
C ILE A 264 10.46 -1.52 -6.02
N TRP A 265 11.77 -1.75 -6.03
CA TRP A 265 12.34 -3.03 -5.61
C TRP A 265 12.24 -3.21 -4.10
N ASP A 266 11.61 -4.28 -3.63
CA ASP A 266 11.35 -4.54 -2.21
C ASP A 266 11.99 -5.84 -1.70
N ARG A 267 12.88 -6.45 -2.49
CA ARG A 267 13.53 -7.74 -2.17
C ARG A 267 15.03 -7.57 -1.94
N SER A 268 15.72 -8.71 -1.81
CA SER A 268 17.17 -8.77 -1.63
C SER A 268 17.92 -8.21 -2.83
N ASP A 269 19.18 -7.84 -2.61
CA ASP A 269 20.08 -7.39 -3.66
C ASP A 269 20.18 -8.42 -4.80
N GLY A 270 20.29 -7.92 -6.02
CA GLY A 270 20.34 -8.73 -7.22
C GLY A 270 20.95 -7.99 -8.41
N ILE A 271 21.05 -8.69 -9.54
CA ILE A 271 21.69 -8.17 -10.76
C ILE A 271 20.63 -7.81 -11.78
N LEU A 272 20.71 -6.61 -12.32
CA LEU A 272 19.78 -6.09 -13.32
C LEU A 272 19.93 -6.83 -14.66
N ASN A 273 18.87 -7.51 -15.10
CA ASN A 273 18.79 -8.10 -16.43
C ASN A 273 18.40 -7.04 -17.49
N GLN A 274 18.69 -7.34 -18.75
CA GLN A 274 18.17 -6.58 -19.90
C GLN A 274 16.63 -6.44 -19.85
N HIS A 275 16.11 -5.44 -20.58
CA HIS A 275 14.69 -5.05 -20.61
C HIS A 275 14.18 -4.32 -19.37
N ILE A 276 15.07 -4.02 -18.42
CA ILE A 276 14.77 -3.23 -17.23
C ILE A 276 15.81 -2.12 -17.11
N PHE A 277 15.35 -0.90 -16.84
CA PHE A 277 16.22 0.18 -16.40
C PHE A 277 16.22 0.25 -14.87
N ASN A 278 17.38 0.47 -14.28
CA ASN A 278 17.48 1.03 -12.93
C ASN A 278 17.52 2.56 -13.08
N VAL A 279 16.49 3.23 -12.57
CA VAL A 279 16.27 4.66 -12.72
C VAL A 279 17.06 5.40 -11.65
N ARG A 280 18.25 5.87 -12.02
CA ARG A 280 19.13 6.64 -11.15
C ARG A 280 18.74 8.12 -11.21
N HIS A 281 17.79 8.52 -10.37
CA HIS A 281 17.31 9.89 -10.32
C HIS A 281 18.26 10.81 -9.55
N ASN A 282 18.18 12.11 -9.83
CA ASN A 282 18.93 13.14 -9.11
C ASN A 282 18.16 13.65 -7.87
N ASP A 283 18.75 14.59 -7.14
CA ASP A 283 18.21 15.13 -5.89
C ASP A 283 17.00 16.06 -6.08
N THR A 284 16.62 16.40 -7.32
CA THR A 284 15.46 17.27 -7.58
C THR A 284 14.13 16.53 -7.41
N VAL A 285 14.16 15.19 -7.40
CA VAL A 285 12.95 14.36 -7.33
C VAL A 285 13.05 13.32 -6.23
N ASN A 286 11.97 13.17 -5.46
CA ASN A 286 11.79 12.09 -4.53
C ASN A 286 11.52 10.78 -5.30
N CYS A 287 12.23 9.69 -4.94
CA CYS A 287 12.13 8.39 -5.61
C CYS A 287 10.67 7.88 -5.75
N ARG A 288 9.89 7.94 -4.67
CA ARG A 288 8.50 7.45 -4.64
C ARG A 288 7.56 8.39 -5.39
N PHE A 289 7.81 9.70 -5.36
CA PHE A 289 7.09 10.64 -6.20
C PHE A 289 7.34 10.34 -7.68
N PHE A 290 8.59 10.09 -8.04
CA PHE A 290 8.97 9.79 -9.41
C PHE A 290 8.33 8.49 -9.91
N TYR A 291 8.26 7.45 -9.07
CA TYR A 291 7.47 6.25 -9.34
C TYR A 291 6.03 6.57 -9.76
N TRP A 292 5.33 7.43 -9.01
CA TRP A 292 3.96 7.81 -9.32
C TRP A 292 3.83 8.61 -10.61
N MET A 293 4.77 9.53 -10.88
CA MET A 293 4.78 10.31 -12.12
C MET A 293 5.05 9.42 -13.34
N LEU A 294 6.03 8.52 -13.26
CA LEU A 294 6.31 7.54 -14.30
C LEU A 294 5.10 6.64 -14.57
N LYS A 295 4.37 6.25 -13.51
CA LYS A 295 3.19 5.41 -13.64
C LYS A 295 2.08 6.13 -14.40
N LYS A 296 1.76 7.37 -14.01
CA LYS A 296 0.75 8.19 -14.69
C LYS A 296 1.15 8.52 -16.14
N ALA A 297 2.43 8.82 -16.38
CA ALA A 297 2.96 9.05 -17.72
C ALA A 297 2.78 7.84 -18.63
N VAL A 298 3.10 6.64 -18.13
CA VAL A 298 2.87 5.37 -18.85
C VAL A 298 1.38 5.17 -19.15
N GLU A 299 0.49 5.40 -18.18
CA GLU A 299 -0.96 5.26 -18.36
C GLU A 299 -1.48 6.18 -19.49
N GLN A 300 -0.98 7.42 -19.61
CA GLN A 300 -1.35 8.31 -20.70
C GLN A 300 -0.80 7.87 -22.06
N VAL A 301 0.45 7.41 -22.12
CA VAL A 301 1.04 6.87 -23.36
C VAL A 301 0.26 5.64 -23.83
N GLU A 302 -0.13 4.74 -22.92
CA GLU A 302 -0.93 3.55 -23.22
C GLU A 302 -2.33 3.90 -23.76
N LYS A 303 -2.98 4.95 -23.24
CA LYS A 303 -4.30 5.43 -23.73
C LYS A 303 -4.22 5.98 -25.15
N ASN A 304 -3.13 6.66 -25.51
CA ASN A 304 -2.96 7.28 -26.82
C ASN A 304 -2.58 6.27 -27.93
N LEU A 305 -2.04 5.10 -27.54
CA LEU A 305 -1.75 4.01 -28.47
C LEU A 305 -3.04 3.27 -28.87
N HIS A 306 -3.63 3.69 -30.00
CA HIS A 306 -4.75 2.99 -30.63
C HIS A 306 -4.29 1.61 -31.13
N GLY A 307 -4.69 0.54 -30.44
CA GLY A 307 -4.57 -0.84 -30.94
C GLY A 307 -3.89 -1.85 -30.00
N GLY A 308 -4.55 -3.01 -29.85
CA GLY A 308 -3.97 -4.31 -29.48
C GLY A 308 -3.63 -4.57 -28.00
N VAL A 309 -4.13 -5.69 -27.47
CA VAL A 309 -3.80 -6.30 -26.16
C VAL A 309 -2.38 -6.94 -26.18
N GLY A 310 -1.39 -6.25 -26.76
CA GLY A 310 -0.06 -6.78 -27.05
C GLY A 310 1.04 -6.32 -26.07
N LEU A 311 2.23 -6.91 -26.22
CA LEU A 311 3.47 -6.45 -25.58
C LEU A 311 3.73 -4.98 -25.95
N VAL A 312 3.91 -4.12 -24.95
CA VAL A 312 4.29 -2.73 -25.11
C VAL A 312 5.79 -2.60 -24.93
N HIS A 313 6.37 -1.69 -25.70
CA HIS A 313 7.79 -1.41 -25.69
C HIS A 313 8.02 0.10 -25.78
N ILE A 314 8.86 0.64 -24.89
CA ILE A 314 9.30 2.05 -24.96
C ILE A 314 10.82 2.09 -25.06
N THR A 315 11.35 2.87 -26.00
CA THR A 315 12.79 3.09 -26.12
C THR A 315 13.26 4.06 -25.03
N LYS A 316 14.54 3.97 -24.65
CA LYS A 316 15.17 4.92 -23.71
C LYS A 316 14.92 6.38 -24.10
N GLY A 317 15.20 6.73 -25.36
CA GLY A 317 15.03 8.09 -25.85
C GLY A 317 13.59 8.58 -25.92
N ASN A 318 12.60 7.69 -26.10
CA ASN A 318 11.19 8.08 -26.02
C ASN A 318 10.77 8.31 -24.56
N LEU A 319 11.24 7.49 -23.62
CA LEU A 319 10.98 7.67 -22.20
C LEU A 319 11.59 8.97 -21.69
N GLU A 320 12.83 9.29 -22.08
CA GLU A 320 13.53 10.51 -21.65
C GLU A 320 12.84 11.81 -22.09
N LYS A 321 12.13 11.79 -23.22
CA LYS A 321 11.41 12.95 -23.78
C LYS A 321 10.03 13.20 -23.19
N ILE A 322 9.52 12.28 -22.37
CA ILE A 322 8.23 12.51 -21.72
C ILE A 322 8.43 13.56 -20.64
N GLU A 323 7.58 14.57 -20.65
CA GLU A 323 7.55 15.61 -19.65
C GLU A 323 6.63 15.21 -18.48
N ILE A 324 7.08 15.49 -17.26
CA ILE A 324 6.29 15.28 -16.04
C ILE A 324 6.29 16.53 -15.16
N PRO A 325 5.22 16.78 -14.39
CA PRO A 325 5.17 17.91 -13.46
C PRO A 325 6.11 17.70 -12.28
N ILE A 326 6.95 18.69 -11.98
CA ILE A 326 7.89 18.65 -10.87
C ILE A 326 7.58 19.75 -9.85
N PRO A 327 6.78 19.47 -8.81
CA PRO A 327 6.63 20.38 -7.69
C PRO A 327 7.91 20.43 -6.83
N PRO A 328 8.04 21.41 -5.91
CA PRO A 328 9.14 21.42 -4.94
C PRO A 328 9.21 20.12 -4.13
N LEU A 329 10.42 19.67 -3.74
CA LEU A 329 10.65 18.41 -3.02
C LEU A 329 9.73 18.20 -1.81
N GLU A 330 9.47 19.25 -1.03
CA GLU A 330 8.57 19.18 0.12
C GLU A 330 7.13 18.81 -0.28
N GLU A 331 6.64 19.38 -1.37
CA GLU A 331 5.32 19.07 -1.89
C GLU A 331 5.30 17.66 -2.50
N GLN A 332 6.39 17.22 -3.16
CA GLN A 332 6.53 15.83 -3.60
C GLN A 332 6.42 14.86 -2.41
N GLU A 333 7.12 15.13 -1.30
CA GLU A 333 7.05 14.31 -0.07
C GLU A 333 5.64 14.31 0.54
N ARG A 334 4.96 15.46 0.54
CA ARG A 334 3.58 15.57 1.02
C ARG A 334 2.61 14.74 0.17
N ILE A 335 2.73 14.83 -1.15
CA ILE A 335 1.95 14.02 -2.10
C ILE A 335 2.22 12.53 -1.86
N VAL A 336 3.50 12.14 -1.75
CA VAL A 336 3.86 10.74 -1.49
C VAL A 336 3.26 10.24 -0.18
N ALA A 337 3.34 11.02 0.91
CA ALA A 337 2.79 10.64 2.19
C ALA A 337 1.26 10.42 2.14
N GLU A 338 0.55 11.25 1.37
CA GLU A 338 -0.87 11.11 1.11
C GLU A 338 -1.19 9.83 0.31
N LEU A 339 -0.52 9.63 -0.83
CA LEU A 339 -0.72 8.48 -1.71
C LEU A 339 -0.38 7.15 -1.03
N GLU A 340 0.69 7.12 -0.24
CA GLU A 340 1.07 5.95 0.57
C GLU A 340 0.04 5.67 1.68
N GLY A 341 -0.58 6.72 2.24
CA GLY A 341 -1.72 6.58 3.15
C GLY A 341 -2.89 5.86 2.47
N TYR A 342 -3.24 6.25 1.24
CA TYR A 342 -4.30 5.61 0.47
C TYR A 342 -3.95 4.16 0.09
N ARG A 343 -2.71 3.90 -0.35
CA ARG A 343 -2.23 2.54 -0.63
C ARG A 343 -2.36 1.60 0.54
N LYS A 344 -2.00 2.04 1.76
CA LYS A 344 -2.10 1.20 2.96
C LYS A 344 -3.54 0.79 3.25
N VAL A 345 -4.51 1.68 3.04
CA VAL A 345 -5.94 1.37 3.18
C VAL A 345 -6.36 0.32 2.15
N ILE A 346 -5.96 0.49 0.89
CA ILE A 346 -6.26 -0.46 -0.21
C ILE A 346 -5.66 -1.84 0.09
N GLU A 347 -4.39 -1.90 0.50
CA GLU A 347 -3.69 -3.15 0.81
C GLU A 347 -4.36 -3.89 1.98
N GLY A 348 -4.72 -3.16 3.05
CA GLY A 348 -5.45 -3.73 4.18
C GLY A 348 -6.82 -4.29 3.78
N ALA A 349 -7.58 -3.55 2.97
CA ALA A 349 -8.87 -3.98 2.44
C ALA A 349 -8.75 -5.24 1.56
N ARG A 350 -7.75 -5.28 0.66
CA ARG A 350 -7.46 -6.46 -0.17
C ARG A 350 -7.09 -7.68 0.66
N GLN A 351 -6.34 -7.49 1.75
CA GLN A 351 -5.97 -8.58 2.66
C GLN A 351 -7.18 -9.13 3.41
N ILE A 352 -8.13 -8.29 3.82
CA ILE A 352 -9.39 -8.73 4.44
C ILE A 352 -10.18 -9.60 3.45
N ILE A 353 -10.37 -9.12 2.23
CA ILE A 353 -11.12 -9.84 1.18
C ILE A 353 -10.45 -11.18 0.86
N ALA A 354 -9.12 -11.19 0.69
CA ALA A 354 -8.39 -12.40 0.31
C ALA A 354 -8.39 -13.49 1.39
N ASN A 355 -8.52 -13.11 2.67
CA ASN A 355 -8.50 -14.04 3.80
C ASN A 355 -9.90 -14.40 4.33
N TYR A 356 -10.95 -13.68 3.91
CA TYR A 356 -12.31 -14.00 4.31
C TYR A 356 -12.79 -15.27 3.62
N LYS A 357 -13.22 -16.25 4.42
CA LYS A 357 -13.90 -17.46 3.97
C LYS A 357 -15.11 -17.70 4.87
N PRO A 358 -16.33 -17.75 4.33
CA PRO A 358 -17.50 -18.03 5.15
C PRO A 358 -17.39 -19.44 5.72
N SER A 359 -17.63 -19.62 7.02
CA SER A 359 -17.52 -20.92 7.68
C SER A 359 -18.68 -21.16 8.64
N ILE A 360 -19.27 -22.34 8.56
CA ILE A 360 -20.33 -22.77 9.49
C ILE A 360 -19.67 -23.53 10.64
N ARG A 361 -19.93 -23.09 11.88
CA ARG A 361 -19.58 -23.89 13.07
C ARG A 361 -20.56 -25.04 13.17
N ILE A 362 -20.08 -26.26 12.98
CA ILE A 362 -20.90 -27.48 13.02
C ILE A 362 -21.01 -27.94 14.47
N ASP A 363 -22.23 -28.07 14.97
CA ASP A 363 -22.51 -28.78 16.22
C ASP A 363 -22.56 -30.30 15.93
N PRO A 364 -21.76 -31.12 16.63
CA PRO A 364 -21.80 -32.57 16.49
C PRO A 364 -23.17 -33.21 16.78
N ALA A 365 -24.04 -32.52 17.52
CA ALA A 365 -25.39 -33.01 17.83
C ALA A 365 -26.38 -32.86 16.66
N TRP A 366 -26.04 -32.08 15.62
CA TRP A 366 -26.94 -31.91 14.48
C TRP A 366 -27.02 -33.20 13.64
N PRO A 367 -28.22 -33.61 13.22
CA PRO A 367 -28.36 -34.76 12.35
C PRO A 367 -27.65 -34.50 11.03
N ARG A 368 -27.10 -35.57 10.45
CA ARG A 368 -26.53 -35.54 9.10
C ARG A 368 -27.48 -36.21 8.14
N VAL A 369 -27.71 -35.56 7.01
CA VAL A 369 -28.62 -36.01 5.96
C VAL A 369 -27.92 -35.94 4.62
N LYS A 370 -28.26 -36.82 3.69
CA LYS A 370 -27.72 -36.73 2.34
C LYS A 370 -28.28 -35.51 1.63
N LEU A 371 -27.45 -34.88 0.82
CA LEU A 371 -27.82 -33.70 0.03
C LEU A 371 -29.08 -33.96 -0.81
N GLY A 372 -29.21 -35.18 -1.37
CA GLY A 372 -30.36 -35.56 -2.17
C GLY A 372 -31.67 -35.76 -1.43
N GLU A 373 -31.67 -35.77 -0.10
CA GLU A 373 -32.89 -35.78 0.71
C GLU A 373 -33.48 -34.38 0.88
N VAL A 374 -32.64 -33.34 0.78
CA VAL A 374 -33.00 -31.94 1.09
C VAL A 374 -32.95 -31.01 -0.12
N CYS A 375 -32.49 -31.48 -1.27
CA CYS A 375 -32.51 -30.71 -2.51
C CYS A 375 -32.64 -31.64 -3.73
N ARG A 376 -32.91 -31.05 -4.90
CA ARG A 376 -33.03 -31.79 -6.17
C ARG A 376 -32.39 -31.05 -7.33
N ILE A 377 -32.09 -31.79 -8.38
CA ILE A 377 -31.62 -31.26 -9.67
C ILE A 377 -32.63 -31.69 -10.74
N ASP A 378 -33.57 -30.81 -11.06
CA ASP A 378 -34.69 -31.02 -11.99
C ASP A 378 -34.68 -30.05 -13.19
N ALA A 379 -33.65 -29.21 -13.29
CA ALA A 379 -33.51 -28.23 -14.37
C ALA A 379 -33.44 -28.92 -15.76
N PRO A 380 -34.31 -28.55 -16.71
CA PRO A 380 -34.28 -29.10 -18.05
C PRO A 380 -33.12 -28.52 -18.86
N LEU A 381 -32.53 -29.36 -19.74
CA LEU A 381 -31.59 -28.90 -20.75
C LEU A 381 -32.39 -28.27 -21.90
N VAL A 382 -32.11 -27.00 -22.21
CA VAL A 382 -32.83 -26.22 -23.23
C VAL A 382 -31.88 -25.69 -24.31
N ASP A 383 -32.41 -25.39 -25.50
CA ASP A 383 -31.67 -24.66 -26.53
C ASP A 383 -31.62 -23.15 -26.16
N PRO A 384 -30.45 -22.59 -25.84
CA PRO A 384 -30.32 -21.20 -25.42
C PRO A 384 -30.65 -20.19 -26.53
N LYS A 385 -30.72 -20.60 -27.80
CA LYS A 385 -31.01 -19.71 -28.94
C LYS A 385 -32.49 -19.36 -29.06
N LEU A 386 -33.37 -20.14 -28.43
CA LEU A 386 -34.81 -19.93 -28.53
C LEU A 386 -35.19 -18.56 -27.93
N PRO A 387 -36.19 -17.85 -28.50
CA PRO A 387 -36.61 -16.52 -28.04
C PRO A 387 -36.88 -16.42 -26.54
N LYS A 388 -37.42 -17.49 -25.94
CA LYS A 388 -37.73 -17.59 -24.51
C LYS A 388 -36.47 -17.60 -23.61
N PHE A 389 -35.33 -18.06 -24.11
CA PHE A 389 -34.12 -18.31 -23.32
C PHE A 389 -32.96 -17.38 -23.67
N ARG A 390 -32.91 -16.86 -24.90
CA ARG A 390 -31.79 -16.08 -25.42
C ARG A 390 -31.51 -14.78 -24.66
N SER A 391 -32.54 -14.19 -24.04
CA SER A 391 -32.42 -12.97 -23.23
C SER A 391 -32.16 -13.24 -21.75
N LEU A 392 -32.23 -14.50 -21.30
CA LEU A 392 -31.99 -14.85 -19.91
C LEU A 392 -30.49 -14.73 -19.57
N PRO A 393 -30.15 -14.36 -18.32
CA PRO A 393 -28.77 -14.33 -17.87
C PRO A 393 -28.16 -15.73 -17.95
N HIS A 394 -26.92 -15.78 -18.42
CA HIS A 394 -26.15 -17.01 -18.53
C HIS A 394 -25.05 -17.04 -17.46
N VAL A 395 -25.00 -18.13 -16.69
CA VAL A 395 -24.03 -18.37 -15.62
C VAL A 395 -23.13 -19.55 -16.00
N SER A 396 -21.83 -19.29 -16.08
CA SER A 396 -20.79 -20.32 -16.16
C SER A 396 -19.94 -20.30 -14.90
N GLY A 397 -19.01 -21.26 -14.78
CA GLY A 397 -18.02 -21.23 -13.70
C GLY A 397 -17.22 -19.92 -13.69
N GLU A 398 -16.95 -19.29 -14.83
CA GLU A 398 -16.21 -18.02 -14.88
C GLU A 398 -17.00 -16.82 -14.33
N ASN A 399 -18.31 -16.96 -14.17
CA ASN A 399 -19.17 -15.93 -13.57
C ASN A 399 -19.33 -16.09 -12.06
N ILE A 400 -18.70 -17.09 -11.45
CA ILE A 400 -18.74 -17.32 -10.00
C ILE A 400 -17.35 -17.05 -9.43
N GLU A 401 -17.29 -16.12 -8.47
CA GLU A 401 -16.08 -15.85 -7.72
C GLU A 401 -15.78 -17.02 -6.75
N SER A 402 -14.52 -17.46 -6.75
CA SER A 402 -14.08 -18.64 -6.02
C SER A 402 -14.28 -18.48 -4.50
N GLY A 403 -15.04 -19.40 -3.89
CA GLY A 403 -15.18 -19.49 -2.43
C GLY A 403 -16.08 -18.45 -1.77
N THR A 404 -16.63 -17.47 -2.51
CA THR A 404 -17.38 -16.34 -1.90
C THR A 404 -18.89 -16.46 -2.03
N GLY A 405 -19.40 -17.29 -2.94
CA GLY A 405 -20.84 -17.33 -3.26
C GLY A 405 -21.32 -16.16 -4.14
N ALA A 406 -20.43 -15.27 -4.56
CA ALA A 406 -20.79 -14.09 -5.35
C ALA A 406 -20.86 -14.40 -6.86
N LEU A 407 -21.93 -13.90 -7.48
CA LEU A 407 -22.04 -13.82 -8.94
C LEU A 407 -21.34 -12.54 -9.42
N LEU A 408 -20.48 -12.70 -10.41
CA LEU A 408 -19.90 -11.60 -11.17
C LEU A 408 -20.92 -11.06 -12.17
N THR A 409 -20.56 -9.99 -12.91
CA THR A 409 -21.40 -9.43 -13.96
C THR A 409 -21.85 -10.51 -14.94
N LEU A 410 -23.17 -10.61 -15.12
CA LEU A 410 -23.80 -11.58 -16.01
C LEU A 410 -24.19 -10.89 -17.31
N ARG A 411 -24.11 -11.65 -18.40
CA ARG A 411 -24.67 -11.28 -19.70
C ARG A 411 -25.77 -12.27 -20.08
N SER A 412 -26.60 -11.89 -21.03
CA SER A 412 -27.59 -12.81 -21.59
C SER A 412 -26.93 -13.93 -22.40
N ALA A 413 -27.65 -15.04 -22.57
CA ALA A 413 -27.18 -16.15 -23.39
C ALA A 413 -26.87 -15.76 -24.84
N ALA A 414 -27.60 -14.79 -25.40
CA ALA A 414 -27.35 -14.24 -26.73
C ALA A 414 -26.05 -13.42 -26.80
N GLU A 415 -25.79 -12.57 -25.81
CA GLU A 415 -24.56 -11.76 -25.73
C GLU A 415 -23.32 -12.65 -25.53
N ASP A 416 -23.46 -13.71 -24.75
CA ASP A 416 -22.43 -14.75 -24.59
C ASP A 416 -22.29 -15.68 -25.81
N LYS A 417 -23.15 -15.53 -26.83
CA LYS A 417 -23.18 -16.34 -28.05
C LYS A 417 -23.20 -17.84 -27.75
N VAL A 418 -23.95 -18.25 -26.73
CA VAL A 418 -24.01 -19.64 -26.29
C VAL A 418 -24.83 -20.46 -27.30
N ILE A 419 -24.23 -21.54 -27.80
CA ILE A 419 -24.85 -22.39 -28.84
C ILE A 419 -25.23 -23.80 -28.34
N SER A 420 -24.54 -24.32 -27.34
CA SER A 420 -24.81 -25.66 -26.79
C SER A 420 -25.88 -25.62 -25.71
N GLY A 421 -26.56 -26.75 -25.46
CA GLY A 421 -27.61 -26.85 -24.46
C GLY A 421 -27.20 -26.31 -23.09
N LYS A 422 -28.15 -25.66 -22.40
CA LYS A 422 -27.96 -25.09 -21.06
C LYS A 422 -29.08 -25.52 -20.13
N TYR A 423 -28.77 -25.65 -18.84
CA TYR A 423 -29.79 -25.97 -17.85
C TYR A 423 -30.56 -24.70 -17.48
N ALA A 424 -31.87 -24.70 -17.69
CA ALA A 424 -32.74 -23.62 -17.27
C ALA A 424 -33.04 -23.75 -15.77
N PHE A 425 -32.65 -22.76 -14.98
CA PHE A 425 -32.88 -22.72 -13.54
C PHE A 425 -33.85 -21.61 -13.16
N LYS A 426 -34.36 -21.71 -11.94
CA LYS A 426 -35.23 -20.71 -11.31
C LYS A 426 -34.50 -19.94 -10.23
N THR A 427 -34.99 -18.74 -9.96
CA THR A 427 -34.58 -17.93 -8.81
C THR A 427 -34.58 -18.78 -7.53
N GLY A 428 -33.54 -18.63 -6.70
CA GLY A 428 -33.37 -19.43 -5.48
C GLY A 428 -32.59 -20.73 -5.67
N ALA A 429 -32.30 -21.15 -6.90
CA ALA A 429 -31.42 -22.30 -7.15
C ALA A 429 -29.98 -22.01 -6.68
N VAL A 430 -29.35 -22.98 -6.03
CA VAL A 430 -27.91 -22.98 -5.75
C VAL A 430 -27.19 -23.59 -6.94
N LEU A 431 -26.39 -22.79 -7.64
CA LEU A 431 -25.65 -23.19 -8.83
C LEU A 431 -24.26 -23.68 -8.42
N TYR A 432 -24.00 -24.99 -8.51
CA TYR A 432 -22.69 -25.58 -8.21
C TYR A 432 -21.93 -25.96 -9.47
N SER A 433 -20.68 -25.53 -9.61
CA SER A 433 -19.81 -25.94 -10.71
C SER A 433 -19.23 -27.32 -10.45
N LYS A 434 -19.52 -28.27 -11.34
CA LYS A 434 -19.08 -29.66 -11.17
C LYS A 434 -17.63 -29.90 -11.60
N LEU A 435 -16.98 -28.91 -12.22
CA LEU A 435 -15.60 -28.98 -12.70
C LEU A 435 -14.65 -28.30 -11.72
N ARG A 436 -13.46 -28.89 -11.54
CA ARG A 436 -12.38 -28.34 -10.71
C ARG A 436 -12.90 -27.96 -9.31
N PRO A 437 -13.37 -28.93 -8.49
CA PRO A 437 -13.99 -28.63 -7.19
C PRO A 437 -13.14 -27.79 -6.24
N TYR A 438 -11.81 -27.85 -6.37
CA TYR A 438 -10.86 -27.02 -5.65
C TYR A 438 -10.99 -25.50 -5.92
N LEU A 439 -11.76 -25.08 -6.92
CA LEU A 439 -12.10 -23.68 -7.17
C LEU A 439 -13.30 -23.20 -6.34
N CYS A 440 -14.00 -24.08 -5.62
CA CYS A 440 -15.10 -23.72 -4.70
C CYS A 440 -16.15 -22.80 -5.35
N LYS A 441 -16.60 -23.14 -6.57
CA LYS A 441 -17.53 -22.31 -7.35
C LYS A 441 -18.97 -22.75 -7.14
N ALA A 442 -19.65 -22.07 -6.20
CA ALA A 442 -21.09 -22.16 -6.00
C ALA A 442 -21.70 -20.76 -5.85
N ALA A 443 -22.97 -20.55 -6.23
CA ALA A 443 -23.65 -19.27 -6.01
C ALA A 443 -25.17 -19.44 -5.92
N LEU A 444 -25.87 -18.51 -5.26
CA LEU A 444 -27.33 -18.47 -5.22
C LEU A 444 -27.86 -17.64 -6.40
N ALA A 445 -28.80 -18.17 -7.16
CA ALA A 445 -29.46 -17.46 -8.25
C ALA A 445 -30.43 -16.39 -7.74
N SER A 446 -30.19 -15.13 -8.10
CA SER A 446 -31.05 -13.98 -7.77
C SER A 446 -32.18 -13.73 -8.77
N SER A 447 -32.18 -14.43 -9.90
CA SER A 447 -33.19 -14.37 -10.94
C SER A 447 -33.25 -15.69 -11.72
N ASP A 448 -34.26 -15.88 -12.55
CA ASP A 448 -34.33 -16.99 -13.49
C ASP A 448 -33.24 -16.88 -14.56
N GLY A 449 -32.67 -18.00 -14.99
CA GLY A 449 -31.52 -17.98 -15.89
C GLY A 449 -31.15 -19.32 -16.51
N LEU A 450 -30.04 -19.31 -17.24
CA LEU A 450 -29.41 -20.50 -17.82
C LEU A 450 -28.04 -20.71 -17.17
N CYS A 451 -27.72 -21.93 -16.76
CA CYS A 451 -26.36 -22.28 -16.34
C CYS A 451 -25.68 -23.22 -17.33
N SER A 452 -24.35 -23.18 -17.34
CA SER A 452 -23.53 -24.09 -18.14
C SER A 452 -23.95 -25.54 -17.91
N ALA A 453 -23.85 -26.37 -18.95
CA ALA A 453 -24.05 -27.81 -18.82
C ALA A 453 -23.07 -28.45 -17.81
N ASP A 454 -21.98 -27.73 -17.47
CA ASP A 454 -21.01 -28.09 -16.44
C ASP A 454 -21.36 -27.63 -15.03
N MET A 455 -22.64 -27.39 -14.77
CA MET A 455 -23.13 -26.98 -13.47
C MET A 455 -24.33 -27.83 -13.06
N TYR A 456 -24.55 -27.91 -11.75
CA TYR A 456 -25.74 -28.47 -11.13
C TYR A 456 -26.54 -27.33 -10.50
N PRO A 457 -27.72 -26.99 -11.04
CA PRO A 457 -28.66 -26.11 -10.35
C PRO A 457 -29.45 -26.94 -9.33
N LEU A 458 -29.10 -26.81 -8.05
CA LEU A 458 -29.77 -27.46 -6.94
C LEU A 458 -30.93 -26.59 -6.46
N MET A 459 -32.14 -27.15 -6.44
CA MET A 459 -33.31 -26.53 -5.83
C MET A 459 -33.50 -27.09 -4.42
N ALA A 460 -33.46 -26.23 -3.41
CA ALA A 460 -33.67 -26.60 -2.02
C ALA A 460 -35.11 -27.05 -1.76
N ASN A 461 -35.30 -27.98 -0.83
CA ASN A 461 -36.59 -28.21 -0.20
C ASN A 461 -36.75 -27.19 0.94
N ASP A 462 -37.45 -26.09 0.67
CA ASP A 462 -37.59 -24.95 1.60
C ASP A 462 -38.24 -25.31 2.96
N SER A 463 -38.90 -26.48 3.04
CA SER A 463 -39.45 -27.02 4.30
C SER A 463 -38.39 -27.67 5.21
N GLN A 464 -37.19 -27.95 4.69
CA GLN A 464 -36.11 -28.65 5.39
C GLN A 464 -34.81 -27.85 5.45
N VAL A 465 -34.44 -27.16 4.35
CA VAL A 465 -33.15 -26.47 4.24
C VAL A 465 -33.30 -25.07 3.64
N ASP A 466 -32.65 -24.08 4.24
CA ASP A 466 -32.50 -22.74 3.65
C ASP A 466 -31.47 -22.81 2.49
N ALA A 467 -31.83 -22.32 1.30
CA ALA A 467 -30.96 -22.37 0.13
C ALA A 467 -29.59 -21.68 0.34
N ARG A 468 -29.51 -20.65 1.19
CA ARG A 468 -28.22 -20.02 1.54
C ARG A 468 -27.41 -20.88 2.49
N PHE A 469 -28.06 -21.58 3.42
CA PHE A 469 -27.39 -22.55 4.28
C PHE A 469 -26.82 -23.71 3.45
N LEU A 470 -27.57 -24.18 2.45
CA LEU A 470 -27.11 -25.14 1.45
C LEU A 470 -25.87 -24.61 0.69
N LEU A 471 -25.93 -23.37 0.19
CA LEU A 471 -24.79 -22.72 -0.47
C LEU A 471 -23.54 -22.69 0.42
N TYR A 472 -23.65 -22.25 1.67
CA TYR A 472 -22.51 -22.17 2.58
C TYR A 472 -21.92 -23.54 2.93
N ASN A 473 -22.73 -24.61 2.95
CA ASN A 473 -22.21 -25.97 3.08
C ASN A 473 -21.41 -26.39 1.84
N LEU A 474 -21.86 -26.05 0.63
CA LEU A 474 -21.15 -26.33 -0.64
C LEU A 474 -19.90 -25.46 -0.84
N LEU A 475 -19.77 -24.34 -0.12
CA LEU A 475 -18.55 -23.52 -0.10
C LEU A 475 -17.56 -23.94 0.99
N SER A 476 -17.94 -24.86 1.89
CA SER A 476 -17.12 -25.24 3.04
C SER A 476 -15.88 -26.06 2.64
N ASP A 477 -14.82 -25.96 3.45
CA ASP A 477 -13.61 -26.78 3.30
C ASP A 477 -13.89 -28.28 3.47
N HIS A 478 -14.94 -28.65 4.21
CA HIS A 478 -15.35 -30.06 4.36
C HIS A 478 -15.88 -30.63 3.05
N PHE A 479 -16.81 -29.91 2.41
CA PHE A 479 -17.34 -30.31 1.11
C PHE A 479 -16.27 -30.29 0.02
N THR A 480 -15.42 -29.25 -0.01
CA THR A 480 -14.34 -29.15 -1.01
C THR A 480 -13.39 -30.34 -0.93
N ARG A 481 -13.00 -30.78 0.28
CA ARG A 481 -12.17 -31.98 0.46
C ARG A 481 -12.85 -33.23 -0.08
N TYR A 482 -14.10 -33.46 0.31
CA TYR A 482 -14.92 -34.56 -0.20
C TYR A 482 -14.97 -34.58 -1.75
N ALA A 483 -15.26 -33.43 -2.36
CA ALA A 483 -15.39 -33.33 -3.80
C ALA A 483 -14.04 -33.52 -4.53
N VAL A 484 -12.93 -33.03 -3.97
CA VAL A 484 -11.59 -33.22 -4.53
C VAL A 484 -11.16 -34.68 -4.47
N GLU A 485 -11.43 -35.38 -3.35
CA GLU A 485 -11.10 -36.80 -3.19
C GLU A 485 -11.82 -37.69 -4.22
N LEU A 486 -13.09 -37.42 -4.50
CA LEU A 486 -13.89 -38.19 -5.45
C LEU A 486 -13.66 -37.84 -6.93
N SER A 487 -13.17 -36.64 -7.22
CA SER A 487 -13.08 -36.12 -8.59
C SER A 487 -11.87 -36.62 -9.42
N GLY A 488 -11.01 -37.46 -8.82
CA GLY A 488 -9.92 -38.20 -9.48
C GLY A 488 -8.71 -37.36 -9.93
N ARG A 489 -7.56 -38.00 -10.24
CA ARG A 489 -6.32 -37.34 -10.74
C ARG A 489 -6.36 -36.97 -12.23
N ALA A 490 -7.53 -36.63 -12.77
CA ALA A 490 -7.67 -36.22 -14.16
C ALA A 490 -7.18 -34.77 -14.35
N ARG A 491 -6.77 -34.42 -15.58
CA ARG A 491 -6.41 -33.04 -15.95
C ARG A 491 -7.57 -32.05 -15.72
N MET A 492 -8.81 -32.55 -15.71
CA MET A 492 -10.03 -31.79 -15.42
C MET A 492 -10.92 -32.59 -14.46
N PRO A 493 -10.69 -32.48 -13.14
CA PRO A 493 -11.43 -33.26 -12.15
C PRO A 493 -12.89 -32.82 -12.12
N LYS A 494 -13.81 -33.79 -11.97
CA LYS A 494 -15.25 -33.56 -12.00
C LYS A 494 -15.96 -34.36 -10.91
N LEU A 495 -16.88 -33.72 -10.19
CA LEU A 495 -17.80 -34.41 -9.27
C LEU A 495 -19.05 -34.84 -10.05
N ASN A 496 -19.41 -36.12 -9.98
CA ASN A 496 -20.63 -36.59 -10.64
C ASN A 496 -21.89 -36.29 -9.79
N ARG A 497 -23.08 -36.51 -10.36
CA ARG A 497 -24.35 -36.19 -9.69
C ARG A 497 -24.61 -37.11 -8.50
N GLU A 498 -24.32 -38.40 -8.62
CA GLU A 498 -24.59 -39.40 -7.58
C GLU A 498 -23.73 -39.12 -6.33
N ASP A 499 -22.44 -38.84 -6.54
CA ASP A 499 -21.50 -38.45 -5.49
C ASP A 499 -21.91 -37.14 -4.82
N LEU A 500 -22.33 -36.13 -5.58
CA LEU A 500 -22.81 -34.87 -5.03
C LEU A 500 -24.05 -35.09 -4.15
N MET A 501 -25.03 -35.86 -4.62
CA MET A 501 -26.27 -36.10 -3.90
C MET A 501 -26.08 -37.01 -2.67
N SER A 502 -24.99 -37.77 -2.63
CA SER A 502 -24.61 -38.63 -1.50
C SER A 502 -23.83 -37.90 -0.40
N TYR A 503 -23.38 -36.67 -0.64
CA TYR A 503 -22.69 -35.88 0.38
C TYR A 503 -23.60 -35.61 1.58
N GLU A 504 -23.09 -35.85 2.78
CA GLU A 504 -23.84 -35.61 4.01
C GLU A 504 -23.61 -34.20 4.56
N ILE A 505 -24.70 -33.44 4.73
CA ILE A 505 -24.67 -32.12 5.35
C ILE A 505 -25.21 -32.17 6.78
N PRO A 506 -24.69 -31.34 7.69
CA PRO A 506 -25.37 -31.08 8.96
C PRO A 506 -26.71 -30.37 8.71
N LEU A 507 -27.77 -30.80 9.39
CA LEU A 507 -29.12 -30.24 9.23
C LEU A 507 -29.72 -29.81 10.58
N PRO A 508 -29.32 -28.66 11.14
CA PRO A 508 -30.00 -28.11 12.30
C PRO A 508 -31.44 -27.66 11.96
N PRO A 509 -32.28 -27.33 12.96
CA PRO A 509 -33.59 -26.75 12.73
C PRO A 509 -33.53 -25.50 11.82
N LEU A 510 -34.54 -25.29 10.98
CA LEU A 510 -34.58 -24.18 10.02
C LEU A 510 -34.31 -22.80 10.64
N GLU A 511 -34.79 -22.56 11.86
CA GLU A 511 -34.53 -21.31 12.59
C GLU A 511 -33.03 -21.11 12.87
N VAL A 512 -32.34 -22.17 13.27
CA VAL A 512 -30.89 -22.15 13.51
C VAL A 512 -30.13 -21.95 12.21
N GLN A 513 -30.54 -22.61 11.12
CA GLN A 513 -29.96 -22.41 9.79
C GLN A 513 -30.04 -20.93 9.37
N ARG A 514 -31.23 -20.32 9.49
CA ARG A 514 -31.49 -18.91 9.14
C ARG A 514 -30.68 -17.95 10.00
N ARG A 515 -30.52 -18.23 11.30
CA ARG A 515 -29.67 -17.43 12.19
C ARG A 515 -28.19 -17.47 11.75
N ILE A 516 -27.65 -18.66 11.49
CA ILE A 516 -26.27 -18.83 11.01
C ILE A 516 -26.08 -18.08 9.68
N VAL A 517 -27.02 -18.22 8.76
CA VAL A 517 -26.99 -17.51 7.48
C VAL A 517 -27.03 -16.00 7.68
N ALA A 518 -27.86 -15.48 8.58
CA ALA A 518 -27.94 -14.05 8.86
C ALA A 518 -26.61 -13.49 9.40
N GLU A 519 -25.93 -14.24 10.27
CA GLU A 519 -24.58 -13.90 10.76
C GLU A 519 -23.56 -13.87 9.61
N LEU A 520 -23.51 -14.91 8.78
CA LEU A 520 -22.59 -14.99 7.63
C LEU A 520 -22.85 -13.90 6.58
N GLU A 521 -24.11 -13.56 6.30
CA GLU A 521 -24.45 -12.48 5.37
C GLU A 521 -24.07 -11.11 5.96
N ALA A 522 -24.21 -10.90 7.27
CA ALA A 522 -23.75 -9.67 7.92
C ALA A 522 -22.22 -9.52 7.85
N GLU A 523 -21.46 -10.59 8.09
CA GLU A 523 -20.01 -10.61 7.92
C GLU A 523 -19.62 -10.34 6.45
N ARG A 524 -20.28 -11.00 5.51
CA ARG A 524 -20.05 -10.82 4.07
C ARG A 524 -20.33 -9.39 3.65
N ALA A 525 -21.37 -8.74 4.16
CA ALA A 525 -21.67 -7.33 3.85
C ALA A 525 -20.54 -6.40 4.30
N LEU A 526 -19.90 -6.65 5.46
CA LEU A 526 -18.73 -5.92 5.91
C LEU A 526 -17.53 -6.14 4.97
N VAL A 527 -17.31 -7.38 4.52
CA VAL A 527 -16.23 -7.68 3.57
C VAL A 527 -16.48 -7.03 2.21
N GLU A 528 -17.72 -7.03 1.73
CA GLU A 528 -18.09 -6.36 0.48
C GLU A 528 -17.87 -4.85 0.53
N SER A 529 -18.09 -4.23 1.70
CA SER A 529 -17.81 -2.80 1.91
C SER A 529 -16.33 -2.46 1.69
N ASN A 530 -15.41 -3.42 1.88
CA ASN A 530 -13.99 -3.24 1.60
C ASN A 530 -13.71 -3.14 0.09
N ARG A 531 -14.52 -3.75 -0.78
CA ARG A 531 -14.37 -3.57 -2.24
C ARG A 531 -14.68 -2.14 -2.65
N LYS A 532 -15.77 -1.59 -2.13
CA LYS A 532 -16.13 -0.17 -2.33
C LYS A 532 -15.05 0.76 -1.77
N LEU A 533 -14.47 0.41 -0.63
CA LEU A 533 -13.36 1.16 -0.04
C LEU A 533 -12.14 1.20 -0.98
N ILE A 534 -11.79 0.08 -1.60
CA ILE A 534 -10.71 0.02 -2.59
C ILE A 534 -11.00 0.98 -3.75
N GLU A 535 -12.19 0.92 -4.35
CA GLU A 535 -12.59 1.79 -5.46
C GLU A 535 -12.48 3.28 -5.09
N VAL A 536 -12.98 3.67 -3.91
CA VAL A 536 -12.92 5.05 -3.42
C VAL A 536 -11.48 5.53 -3.28
N PHE A 537 -10.59 4.73 -2.70
CA PHE A 537 -9.21 5.15 -2.46
C PHE A 537 -8.35 5.08 -3.74
N GLU A 538 -8.64 4.15 -4.66
CA GLU A 538 -8.05 4.15 -6.00
C GLU A 538 -8.45 5.42 -6.76
N LYS A 539 -9.72 5.84 -6.67
CA LYS A 539 -10.20 7.11 -7.24
C LYS A 539 -9.46 8.31 -6.65
N LYS A 540 -9.30 8.36 -5.32
CA LYS A 540 -8.54 9.44 -4.65
C LYS A 540 -7.09 9.54 -5.11
N ILE A 541 -6.42 8.39 -5.34
CA ILE A 541 -5.07 8.37 -5.91
C ILE A 541 -5.11 9.00 -7.31
N GLN A 542 -6.05 8.59 -8.16
CA GLN A 542 -6.17 9.10 -9.52
C GLN A 542 -6.48 10.61 -9.57
N GLU A 543 -7.42 11.08 -8.75
CA GLU A 543 -7.75 12.50 -8.60
C GLU A 543 -6.54 13.33 -8.14
N ARG A 544 -5.79 12.82 -7.16
CA ARG A 544 -4.61 13.51 -6.65
C ARG A 544 -3.50 13.57 -7.69
N LEU A 545 -3.29 12.50 -8.47
CA LEU A 545 -2.32 12.50 -9.57
C LEU A 545 -2.75 13.43 -10.72
N ALA A 546 -4.04 13.48 -11.03
CA ALA A 546 -4.62 14.41 -12.01
C ALA A 546 -4.39 15.87 -11.60
N GLU A 547 -4.62 16.21 -10.32
CA GLU A 547 -4.33 17.54 -9.77
C GLU A 547 -2.85 17.91 -9.93
N VAL A 548 -1.93 16.97 -9.66
CA VAL A 548 -0.49 17.19 -9.86
C VAL A 548 -0.15 17.39 -11.34
N TRP A 549 -0.89 16.79 -12.26
CA TRP A 549 -0.71 17.00 -13.69
C TRP A 549 -1.39 18.25 -14.24
N GLY A 550 -2.17 18.95 -13.40
CA GLY A 550 -2.98 20.09 -13.83
C GLY A 550 -4.08 19.69 -14.81
N GLU A 551 -4.58 18.45 -14.70
CA GLU A 551 -5.79 17.97 -15.38
C GLU A 551 -7.01 18.47 -14.59
N ASP A 552 -8.00 19.06 -15.26
CA ASP A 552 -9.25 19.48 -14.61
C ASP A 552 -10.04 18.24 -14.16
N ALA A 553 -10.60 18.28 -12.95
CA ALA A 553 -11.32 17.15 -12.34
C ALA A 553 -12.52 16.64 -13.17
N THR A 554 -12.97 17.41 -14.16
CA THR A 554 -14.10 17.11 -15.05
C THR A 554 -13.79 16.15 -16.19
N GLU A 555 -12.53 15.93 -16.57
CA GLU A 555 -12.19 15.03 -17.71
C GLU A 555 -12.06 13.55 -17.32
N THR A 556 -12.09 13.23 -16.02
CA THR A 556 -11.97 11.84 -15.53
C THR A 556 -13.30 11.09 -15.44
N GLY A 557 -14.43 11.77 -15.71
CA GLY A 557 -15.75 11.15 -15.85
C GLY A 557 -15.94 10.61 -17.26
N GLY A 558 -15.35 9.45 -17.56
CA GLY A 558 -15.64 8.72 -18.78
C GLY A 558 -17.14 8.47 -18.92
N THR A 559 -17.66 8.89 -20.06
CA THR A 559 -18.97 8.55 -20.67
C THR A 559 -19.47 7.15 -20.28
N GLN A 560 -20.69 7.12 -19.74
CA GLN A 560 -21.51 5.91 -19.63
C GLN A 560 -21.85 5.34 -21.01
#